data_AF-A0A5E4UEE5-F1
#
_entry.id   AF-A0A5E4UEE5-F1
#
_cell.length_a   1.000
_cell.length_b   1.000
_cell.length_c   1.000
_cell.angle_alpha   90.00
_cell.angle_beta   90.00
_cell.angle_gamma   90.00
#
_symmetry.space_group_name_H-M   'P 1'
#
loop_
_entity.id
_entity.type
_entity.pdbx_description
1 polymer ?
#
loop_
_entity_poly.entity_id
_entity_poly.type
_entity_poly.pdbx_seq_one_letter_code
_entity_poly.pdbx_strand_id
1 'polypeptide(L)'
;MAAKVVKYSRDGVTYYEIRGPLPDGTRYEDRVGFSERELAFRRLVAARIKLLRSEYETACRNVRAECAANVAAPGWLKQLIF
;
A
#
# COMPACT_ATOMS: atom_id res chain seq x y z
N MET A 1 -14.49 1.67 -23.16
CA MET A 1 -13.22 2.19 -23.72
C MET A 1 -12.39 2.69 -22.54
N ALA A 2 -11.16 2.19 -22.35
CA ALA A 2 -10.40 2.38 -21.11
C ALA A 2 -9.59 3.68 -21.09
N ALA A 3 -9.39 4.27 -19.92
CA ALA A 3 -8.47 5.38 -19.73
C ALA A 3 -7.02 4.95 -20.02
N LYS A 4 -6.28 5.78 -20.74
CA LYS A 4 -4.86 5.62 -21.03
C LYS A 4 -4.05 6.51 -20.10
N VAL A 5 -3.06 5.92 -19.45
CA VAL A 5 -2.08 6.67 -18.65
C VAL A 5 -0.81 6.83 -19.46
N VAL A 6 -0.33 8.07 -19.62
CA VAL A 6 0.93 8.40 -20.27
C VAL A 6 1.86 9.01 -19.23
N LYS A 7 3.10 8.54 -19.21
CA LYS A 7 4.16 9.08 -18.35
C LYS A 7 5.23 9.70 -19.23
N TYR A 8 5.62 10.93 -18.93
CA TYR A 8 6.72 11.61 -19.62
C TYR A 8 7.48 12.54 -18.67
N SER A 9 8.71 12.91 -19.06
CA SER A 9 9.53 13.85 -18.32
C SER A 9 9.72 15.12 -19.15
N ARG A 10 9.60 16.29 -18.52
CA ARG A 10 9.80 17.60 -19.15
C ARG A 10 10.25 18.60 -18.10
N ASP A 11 11.31 19.35 -18.40
CA ASP A 11 11.82 20.44 -17.54
C ASP A 11 12.10 20.00 -16.08
N GLY A 12 12.63 18.78 -15.90
CA GLY A 12 12.93 18.23 -14.57
C GLY A 12 11.70 17.75 -13.77
N VAL A 13 10.52 17.76 -14.40
CA VAL A 13 9.26 17.31 -13.81
C VAL A 13 8.79 16.04 -14.53
N THR A 14 8.43 15.02 -13.77
CA THR A 14 7.76 13.83 -14.31
C THR A 14 6.25 14.05 -14.27
N TYR A 15 5.62 13.99 -15.43
CA TYR A 15 4.19 14.10 -15.58
C TYR A 15 3.55 12.71 -15.73
N TYR A 16 2.41 12.55 -15.07
CA TYR A 16 1.48 11.46 -15.27
C TYR A 16 0.19 12.06 -15.80
N GLU A 17 -0.19 11.64 -16.99
CA GLU A 17 -1.34 12.16 -17.68
C GLU A 17 -2.34 11.03 -17.91
N ILE A 18 -3.59 11.27 -17.53
CA ILE A 18 -4.69 10.34 -17.66
C ILE A 18 -5.62 10.90 -18.73
N ARG A 19 -5.79 10.16 -19.82
CA ARG A 19 -6.70 10.51 -20.91
C ARG A 19 -7.73 9.42 -21.10
N GLY A 20 -9.00 9.78 -21.22
CA GLY A 20 -10.05 8.79 -21.46
C GLY A 20 -11.34 9.41 -22.00
N PRO A 21 -12.16 8.63 -22.71
CA PRO A 21 -13.51 9.06 -23.06
C PRO A 21 -14.41 9.05 -21.82
N LEU A 22 -15.26 10.05 -21.70
CA LEU A 22 -16.34 10.12 -20.71
C LEU A 22 -17.66 9.59 -21.29
N PRO A 23 -18.64 9.20 -20.44
CA PRO A 23 -19.91 8.65 -20.90
C PRO A 23 -20.76 9.60 -21.76
N ASP A 24 -20.56 10.91 -21.62
CA ASP A 24 -21.22 11.97 -22.38
C ASP A 24 -20.56 12.25 -23.75
N GLY A 25 -19.54 11.49 -24.13
CA GLY A 25 -18.78 11.66 -25.36
C GLY A 25 -17.65 12.69 -25.29
N THR A 26 -17.50 13.39 -24.16
CA THR A 26 -16.36 14.28 -23.93
C THR A 26 -15.08 13.50 -23.61
N ARG A 27 -13.93 14.19 -23.60
CA ARG A 27 -12.64 13.61 -23.22
C ARG A 27 -12.21 14.14 -21.86
N TYR A 28 -11.93 13.24 -20.95
CA TYR A 28 -11.22 13.53 -19.71
C TYR A 28 -9.72 13.59 -19.98
N GLU A 29 -9.09 14.67 -19.55
CA GLU A 29 -7.64 14.86 -19.54
C GLU A 29 -7.27 15.46 -18.18
N ASP A 30 -6.49 14.71 -17.41
CA ASP A 30 -5.91 15.20 -16.16
C ASP A 30 -4.42 14.92 -16.14
N ARG A 31 -3.67 15.83 -15.54
CA ARG A 31 -2.22 15.81 -15.54
C ARG A 31 -1.71 16.27 -14.19
N VAL A 32 -0.91 15.42 -13.57
CA VAL A 32 -0.16 15.75 -12.37
C VAL A 32 1.33 15.68 -12.64
N GLY A 33 2.07 16.70 -12.20
CA GLY A 33 3.52 16.79 -12.30
C GLY A 33 4.18 16.60 -10.93
N PHE A 34 5.33 15.93 -10.91
CA PHE A 34 6.15 15.80 -9.72
C PHE A 34 7.60 16.14 -10.04
N SER A 35 8.19 16.97 -9.19
CA SER A 35 9.64 17.16 -9.20
C SER A 35 10.37 15.86 -8.84
N GLU A 36 11.65 15.77 -9.18
CA GLU A 36 12.48 14.63 -8.79
C GLU A 36 12.53 14.43 -7.27
N ARG A 37 12.63 15.53 -6.50
CA ARG A 37 12.66 15.48 -5.02
C ARG A 37 11.34 14.98 -4.45
N GLU A 38 10.20 15.42 -4.98
CA GLU A 38 8.90 14.90 -4.57
C GLU A 38 8.74 13.41 -4.91
N LEU A 39 9.22 12.98 -6.07
CA LEU A 39 9.21 11.55 -6.41
C LEU A 39 10.09 10.73 -5.47
N ALA A 40 11.28 11.23 -5.13
CA ALA A 40 12.16 10.57 -4.16
C ALA A 40 11.48 10.46 -2.78
N PHE A 41 10.87 11.55 -2.31
CA PHE A 41 10.11 11.55 -1.05
C PHE A 41 8.93 10.57 -1.08
N ARG A 42 8.14 10.57 -2.15
CA ARG A 42 7.01 9.63 -2.33
C ARG A 42 7.46 8.18 -2.34
N ARG A 43 8.61 7.87 -2.94
CA ARG A 43 9.20 6.51 -2.90
C ARG A 43 9.56 6.10 -1.48
N LEU A 44 10.16 7.01 -0.71
CA LEU A 44 10.47 6.76 0.70
C LEU A 44 9.20 6.48 1.52
N VAL A 45 8.18 7.32 1.36
CA VAL A 45 6.87 7.13 2.03
C VAL A 45 6.24 5.79 1.65
N ALA A 46 6.24 5.46 0.35
CA ALA A 46 5.71 4.18 -0.13
C ALA A 46 6.46 2.98 0.44
N ALA A 47 7.79 3.05 0.54
CA ALA A 47 8.60 2.01 1.18
C ALA A 47 8.25 1.85 2.67
N ARG A 48 8.07 2.96 3.41
CA ARG A 48 7.68 2.90 4.82
C ARG A 48 6.29 2.31 5.02
N ILE A 49 5.31 2.67 4.18
CA ILE A 49 3.96 2.09 4.23
C ILE A 49 4.01 0.58 3.99
N LYS A 50 4.81 0.10 3.01
CA LYS A 50 4.97 -1.33 2.76
C LYS A 50 5.57 -2.06 3.97
N LEU A 51 6.60 -1.48 4.59
CA LEU A 51 7.21 -2.04 5.79
C LEU A 51 6.19 -2.11 6.95
N LEU A 52 5.46 -1.04 7.22
CA LEU A 52 4.42 -1.02 8.26
C LEU A 52 3.33 -2.07 8.04
N ARG A 53 2.91 -2.29 6.78
CA ARG A 53 1.95 -3.36 6.46
C ARG A 53 2.51 -4.75 6.77
N SER A 54 3.76 -5.02 6.39
CA SER A 54 4.45 -6.28 6.69
C SER A 54 4.59 -6.53 8.20
N GLU A 55 4.98 -5.49 8.95
CA GLU A 55 5.07 -5.53 10.41
C GLU A 55 3.70 -5.84 11.03
N TYR A 56 2.65 -5.17 10.57
CA TYR A 56 1.28 -5.41 11.03
C TYR A 56 0.78 -6.83 10.72
N GLU A 57 0.98 -7.31 9.50
CA GLU A 57 0.61 -8.69 9.12
C GLU A 57 1.35 -9.74 9.96
N THR A 58 2.62 -9.48 10.28
CA THR A 58 3.41 -10.35 11.17
C THR A 58 2.88 -10.33 12.60
N ALA A 59 2.56 -9.14 13.14
CA ALA A 59 1.93 -9.02 14.45
C ALA A 59 0.60 -9.79 14.51
N CYS A 60 -0.26 -9.67 13.50
CA CYS A 60 -1.51 -10.43 13.42
C CYS A 60 -1.28 -11.95 13.39
N ARG A 61 -0.26 -12.43 12.65
CA ARG A 61 0.09 -13.86 12.64
C ARG A 61 0.54 -14.34 14.01
N ASN A 62 1.38 -13.57 14.70
CA ASN A 62 1.87 -13.93 16.03
C ASN A 62 0.73 -14.03 17.05
N VAL A 63 -0.17 -13.03 17.07
CA VAL A 63 -1.34 -13.05 17.95
C VAL A 63 -2.24 -14.25 17.66
N ARG A 64 -2.49 -14.57 16.38
CA ARG A 64 -3.27 -15.77 16.01
C ARG A 64 -2.61 -17.06 16.48
N ALA A 65 -1.30 -17.18 16.34
CA ALA A 65 -0.55 -18.34 16.80
C ALA A 65 -0.62 -18.48 18.34
N GLU A 66 -0.50 -17.36 19.06
CA GLU A 66 -0.66 -17.34 20.52
C GLU A 66 -2.08 -17.73 20.94
N CYS A 67 -3.11 -17.19 20.31
CA CYS A 67 -4.50 -17.60 20.56
C CYS A 67 -4.69 -19.10 20.31
N ALA A 68 -4.16 -19.63 19.20
CA ALA A 68 -4.25 -21.07 18.90
C ALA A 68 -3.52 -21.93 19.95
N ALA A 69 -2.33 -21.50 20.39
CA ALA A 69 -1.58 -22.18 21.44
C ALA A 69 -2.34 -22.16 22.79
N ASN A 70 -2.95 -21.03 23.14
CA ASN A 70 -3.76 -20.89 24.35
C ASN A 70 -5.05 -21.70 24.31
N VAL A 71 -5.63 -21.93 23.13
CA VAL A 71 -6.77 -22.86 22.96
C VAL A 71 -6.30 -24.31 23.11
N ALA A 72 -5.17 -24.68 22.49
CA ALA A 72 -4.65 -26.04 22.52
C ALA A 72 -4.15 -26.46 23.92
N ALA A 73 -3.54 -25.53 24.66
CA ALA A 73 -3.09 -25.72 26.04
C ALA A 73 -3.50 -24.50 26.89
N PRO A 74 -4.74 -24.48 27.41
CA PRO A 74 -5.22 -23.39 28.24
C PRO A 74 -4.30 -23.15 29.45
N GLY A 75 -4.09 -21.88 29.82
CA GLY A 75 -3.16 -21.50 30.89
C GLY A 75 -3.41 -22.18 32.24
N TRP A 76 -4.65 -22.60 32.52
CA TRP A 76 -5.02 -23.37 33.72
C TRP A 76 -4.43 -24.80 33.72
N LEU A 77 -4.19 -25.38 32.54
CA LEU A 77 -3.57 -26.71 32.39
C LEU A 77 -2.07 -26.67 32.74
N LYS A 78 -1.38 -25.54 32.51
CA LYS A 78 0.00 -25.32 32.98
C LYS A 78 0.09 -25.12 34.49
N GLN A 79 -0.99 -24.71 35.15
CA GLN A 79 -1.05 -24.53 36.61
C GLN A 79 -1.39 -25.84 37.36
N LEU A 80 -1.84 -26.87 36.66
CA LEU A 80 -2.19 -28.19 37.22
C LEU A 80 -1.05 -29.21 37.18
N ILE A 81 0.08 -28.88 36.56
CA ILE A 81 1.31 -29.69 36.63
C ILE A 81 2.14 -29.14 37.80
N PHE A 82 1.66 -29.38 39.01
CA PHE A 82 2.39 -29.31 40.28
C PHE A 82 1.88 -30.44 41.17
#